data_AF-A0A832JMR4-F1
#
_entry.id   AF-A0A832JMR4-F1
#
_cell.length_a   1.000
_cell.length_b   1.000
_cell.length_c   1.000
_cell.angle_alpha   90.00
_cell.angle_beta   90.00
_cell.angle_gamma   90.00
#
_symmetry.space_group_name_H-M   'P 1'
#
loop_
_entity.id
_entity.type
_entity.pdbx_description
1 polymer ?
#
loop_
_entity_poly.entity_id
_entity_poly.type
_entity_poly.pdbx_seq_one_letter_code
_entity_poly.pdbx_strand_id
1 'polypeptide(L)'
;MRKALVAVVVVLAMALPAFAANPFVDVPQNHWAYDALSQLSAKGVIQGYPDGTFKGQRPLTRYEFAVAIAKMLANVDATKASKEDVSMLKKLVVEFKDELDALGV
;
A
#
# COMPACT_ATOMS: atom_id res chain seq x y z
N MET A 1 -26.14 -8.83 43.08
CA MET A 1 -25.25 -9.68 42.24
C MET A 1 -25.77 -9.79 40.80
N ARG A 2 -25.91 -8.69 40.04
CA ARG A 2 -26.41 -8.73 38.64
C ARG A 2 -25.67 -7.78 37.67
N LYS A 3 -24.56 -7.16 38.09
CA LYS A 3 -23.77 -6.24 37.26
C LYS A 3 -22.41 -6.80 36.82
N ALA A 4 -22.03 -7.97 37.33
CA ALA A 4 -20.73 -8.59 37.03
C ALA A 4 -20.71 -9.43 35.73
N LEU A 5 -21.88 -9.73 35.16
CA LEU A 5 -21.99 -10.63 34.00
C LEU A 5 -21.75 -9.92 32.65
N VAL A 6 -22.01 -8.61 32.57
CA VAL A 6 -21.83 -7.81 31.34
C VAL A 6 -20.35 -7.51 31.07
N ALA A 7 -19.55 -7.31 32.12
CA ALA A 7 -18.11 -7.01 31.97
C ALA A 7 -17.31 -8.19 31.42
N VAL A 8 -17.68 -9.43 31.76
CA VAL A 8 -16.99 -10.65 31.28
C VAL A 8 -17.27 -10.91 29.80
N VAL A 9 -18.46 -10.59 29.30
CA VAL A 9 -18.83 -10.78 27.88
C VAL A 9 -18.11 -9.78 26.97
N VAL A 10 -17.89 -8.54 27.42
CA VAL A 10 -17.17 -7.51 26.65
C VAL A 10 -15.67 -7.80 26.57
N VAL A 11 -15.06 -8.33 27.64
CA VAL A 11 -13.64 -8.71 27.64
C VAL A 11 -13.39 -9.96 26.77
N LEU A 12 -14.34 -10.90 26.72
CA LEU A 12 -14.23 -12.07 25.85
C LEU A 12 -14.40 -11.72 24.35
N ALA A 13 -15.18 -10.69 24.03
CA ALA A 13 -15.35 -10.22 22.65
C ALA A 13 -14.09 -9.54 22.06
N MET A 14 -13.19 -9.02 22.88
CA MET A 14 -11.91 -8.40 22.44
C MET A 14 -10.77 -9.41 22.24
N ALA A 15 -10.97 -10.69 22.62
CA ALA A 15 -9.97 -11.73 22.47
C ALA A 15 -10.08 -12.53 21.16
N LEU A 16 -11.00 -12.16 20.27
CA LEU A 16 -11.00 -12.73 18.92
C LEU A 16 -9.78 -12.19 18.18
N PRO A 17 -8.88 -13.04 17.67
CA PRO A 17 -7.81 -12.57 16.82
C PRO A 17 -8.45 -11.81 15.65
N ALA A 18 -8.13 -10.53 15.53
CA ALA A 18 -8.43 -9.77 14.34
C ALA A 18 -7.59 -10.39 13.22
N PHE A 19 -8.17 -11.35 12.49
CA PHE A 19 -7.58 -11.81 11.24
C PHE A 19 -7.55 -10.58 10.34
N ALA A 20 -6.34 -10.08 10.07
CA ALA A 20 -6.16 -9.05 9.05
C ALA A 20 -6.74 -9.61 7.75
N ALA A 21 -7.88 -9.08 7.33
CA ALA A 21 -8.53 -9.51 6.11
C ALA A 21 -7.54 -9.31 4.96
N ASN A 22 -7.37 -10.33 4.12
CA ASN A 22 -6.51 -10.23 2.95
C ASN A 22 -6.97 -9.01 2.10
N PRO A 23 -6.10 -8.00 1.90
CA PRO A 23 -6.51 -6.79 1.20
C PRO A 23 -6.78 -7.04 -0.29
N PHE A 24 -6.28 -8.13 -0.88
CA PHE A 24 -6.39 -8.40 -2.31
C PHE A 24 -6.81 -9.85 -2.59
N VAL A 25 -7.98 -10.04 -3.18
CA VAL A 25 -8.56 -11.38 -3.43
C VAL A 25 -7.78 -12.21 -4.45
N ASP A 26 -7.03 -11.56 -5.33
CA ASP A 26 -6.17 -12.17 -6.36
C ASP A 26 -4.72 -12.38 -5.90
N VAL A 27 -4.42 -12.10 -4.62
CA VAL A 27 -3.10 -12.35 -4.01
C VAL A 27 -3.26 -13.35 -2.87
N PRO A 28 -3.08 -14.66 -3.13
CA PRO A 28 -3.12 -15.68 -2.09
C PRO A 28 -2.02 -15.51 -1.04
N GLN A 29 -2.24 -16.03 0.18
CA GLN A 29 -1.27 -15.93 1.29
C GLN A 29 0.11 -16.52 1.00
N ASN A 30 0.19 -17.53 0.12
CA ASN A 30 1.44 -18.16 -0.28
C ASN A 30 2.12 -17.45 -1.48
N HIS A 31 1.56 -16.33 -1.96
CA HIS A 31 2.16 -15.56 -3.03
C HIS A 31 3.33 -14.73 -2.50
N TRP A 32 4.46 -14.69 -3.23
CA TRP A 32 5.68 -13.99 -2.81
C TRP A 32 5.46 -12.50 -2.46
N ALA A 33 4.47 -11.86 -3.10
CA ALA A 33 4.15 -10.46 -2.89
C ALA A 33 3.17 -10.21 -1.72
N TYR A 34 2.58 -11.26 -1.13
CA TYR A 34 1.50 -11.14 -0.15
C TYR A 34 1.87 -10.23 1.02
N ASP A 35 3.00 -10.49 1.68
CA ASP A 35 3.43 -9.72 2.85
C ASP A 35 3.75 -8.28 2.50
N ALA A 36 4.44 -8.05 1.37
CA ALA A 36 4.79 -6.72 0.91
C ALA A 36 3.54 -5.88 0.60
N LEU A 37 2.59 -6.47 -0.15
CA LEU A 37 1.34 -5.81 -0.52
C LEU A 37 0.45 -5.55 0.70
N SER A 38 0.40 -6.49 1.64
CA SER A 38 -0.36 -6.31 2.89
C SER A 38 0.17 -5.13 3.70
N GLN A 39 1.49 -5.03 3.86
CA GLN A 39 2.11 -3.91 4.58
C GLN A 39 1.92 -2.57 3.87
N LEU A 40 2.08 -2.55 2.53
CA LEU A 40 1.91 -1.32 1.75
C LEU A 40 0.46 -0.85 1.75
N SER A 41 -0.51 -1.78 1.69
CA SER A 41 -1.94 -1.48 1.79
C SER A 41 -2.29 -0.93 3.17
N ALA A 42 -1.77 -1.55 4.24
CA ALA A 42 -1.98 -1.07 5.61
C ALA A 42 -1.41 0.35 5.84
N LYS A 43 -0.35 0.72 5.12
CA LYS A 43 0.25 2.06 5.13
C LYS A 43 -0.44 3.04 4.16
N GLY A 44 -1.47 2.61 3.41
CA GLY A 44 -2.15 3.44 2.42
C GLY A 44 -1.30 3.79 1.19
N VAL A 45 -0.16 3.13 0.99
CA VAL A 45 0.76 3.39 -0.13
C VAL A 45 0.17 2.85 -1.44
N ILE A 46 -0.38 1.64 -1.36
CA ILE A 46 -1.09 1.00 -2.47
C ILE A 46 -2.56 0.86 -2.13
N GLN A 47 -3.38 0.94 -3.17
CA GLN A 47 -4.82 0.74 -3.06
C GLN A 47 -5.24 -0.17 -4.22
N GLY A 48 -6.06 -1.15 -3.93
CA GLY A 48 -6.59 -2.09 -4.92
C GLY A 48 -7.70 -1.47 -5.75
N TYR A 49 -8.29 -2.29 -6.60
CA TYR A 49 -9.48 -1.93 -7.36
C TYR A 49 -10.74 -2.09 -6.50
N PRO A 50 -11.87 -1.45 -6.88
CA PRO A 50 -13.14 -1.61 -6.19
C PRO A 50 -13.66 -3.05 -6.11
N ASP A 51 -13.20 -3.92 -7.02
CA ASP A 51 -13.49 -5.37 -7.03
C ASP A 51 -12.66 -6.17 -6.01
N GLY A 52 -11.80 -5.49 -5.23
CA GLY A 52 -10.96 -6.11 -4.20
C GLY A 52 -9.67 -6.75 -4.73
N THR A 53 -9.29 -6.50 -5.98
CA THR A 53 -8.06 -7.08 -6.57
C THR A 53 -6.88 -6.10 -6.55
N PHE A 54 -5.66 -6.63 -6.71
CA PHE A 54 -4.43 -5.87 -6.95
C PHE A 54 -4.07 -5.80 -8.45
N LYS A 55 -4.45 -6.82 -9.24
CA LYS A 55 -4.15 -6.97 -10.68
C LYS A 55 -2.67 -6.93 -11.00
N GLY A 56 -1.85 -7.63 -10.20
CA GLY A 56 -0.38 -7.57 -10.30
C GLY A 56 0.22 -8.04 -11.63
N GLN A 57 -0.52 -8.79 -12.46
CA GLN A 57 -0.07 -9.24 -13.79
C GLN A 57 -0.49 -8.28 -14.92
N ARG A 58 -1.30 -7.25 -14.61
CA ARG A 58 -1.74 -6.28 -15.62
C ARG A 58 -0.58 -5.34 -15.95
N PRO A 59 -0.31 -5.05 -17.24
CA PRO A 59 0.60 -3.98 -17.61
C PRO A 59 0.16 -2.65 -17.02
N LEU A 60 1.10 -1.89 -16.45
CA LEU A 60 0.86 -0.51 -16.05
C LEU A 60 0.94 0.41 -17.26
N THR A 61 0.04 1.37 -17.32
CA THR A 61 0.16 2.50 -18.25
C THR A 61 1.24 3.47 -17.78
N ARG A 62 1.75 4.30 -18.70
CA ARG A 62 2.73 5.33 -18.37
C ARG A 62 2.22 6.31 -17.29
N TYR A 63 0.95 6.71 -17.38
CA TYR A 63 0.32 7.58 -16.38
C TYR A 63 0.20 6.92 -15.00
N GLU A 64 -0.16 5.63 -14.94
CA GLU A 64 -0.22 4.92 -13.66
C GLU A 64 1.16 4.83 -13.00
N PHE A 65 2.20 4.63 -13.80
CA PHE A 65 3.57 4.63 -13.31
C PHE A 65 4.02 6.04 -12.86
N ALA A 66 3.66 7.09 -13.59
CA ALA A 66 3.92 8.48 -13.20
C ALA A 66 3.26 8.83 -11.85
N VAL A 67 2.02 8.37 -11.61
CA VAL A 67 1.36 8.51 -10.30
C VAL A 67 2.14 7.81 -9.19
N ALA A 68 2.71 6.63 -9.47
CA ALA A 68 3.56 5.94 -8.50
C ALA A 68 4.84 6.74 -8.18
N ILE A 69 5.48 7.33 -9.20
CA ILE A 69 6.64 8.22 -9.02
C ILE A 69 6.27 9.45 -8.18
N ALA A 70 5.15 10.11 -8.48
CA ALA A 70 4.67 11.26 -7.72
C ALA A 70 4.46 10.91 -6.22
N LYS A 71 3.84 9.75 -5.94
CA LYS A 71 3.70 9.27 -4.57
C LYS A 71 5.05 8.99 -3.90
N MET A 72 6.02 8.43 -4.63
CA MET A 72 7.36 8.23 -4.10
C MET A 72 8.03 9.56 -3.74
N LEU A 73 7.93 10.58 -4.59
CA LEU A 73 8.48 11.92 -4.30
C LEU A 73 7.88 12.53 -3.03
N ALA A 74 6.58 12.35 -2.81
CA ALA A 74 5.90 12.88 -1.64
C ALA A 74 6.27 12.18 -0.32
N ASN A 75 6.72 10.91 -0.39
CA ASN A 75 6.93 10.07 0.79
C ASN A 75 8.40 9.67 1.03
N VAL A 76 9.30 9.91 0.07
CA VAL A 76 10.71 9.55 0.20
C VAL A 76 11.42 10.46 1.19
N ASP A 77 11.98 9.86 2.23
CA ASP A 77 12.90 10.55 3.12
C ASP A 77 14.30 10.52 2.49
N ALA A 78 14.66 11.61 1.80
CA ALA A 78 15.96 11.75 1.14
C ALA A 78 17.16 11.66 2.10
N THR A 79 16.94 11.77 3.42
CA THR A 79 18.00 11.60 4.42
C THR A 79 18.27 10.15 4.79
N LYS A 80 17.31 9.25 4.53
CA LYS A 80 17.40 7.80 4.81
C LYS A 80 17.61 6.96 3.56
N ALA A 81 17.21 7.46 2.39
CA ALA A 81 17.40 6.77 1.12
C ALA A 81 18.89 6.73 0.72
N SER A 82 19.29 5.67 0.02
CA SER A 82 20.64 5.60 -0.56
C SER A 82 20.82 6.66 -1.65
N LYS A 83 22.06 7.09 -1.90
CA LYS A 83 22.34 8.09 -2.95
C LYS A 83 22.00 7.53 -4.34
N GLU A 84 22.15 6.22 -4.50
CA GLU A 84 21.84 5.46 -5.70
C GLU A 84 20.34 5.49 -5.97
N ASP A 85 19.51 5.23 -4.97
CA ASP A 85 18.04 5.26 -5.09
C ASP A 85 17.54 6.67 -5.42
N VAL A 86 18.09 7.70 -4.77
CA VAL A 86 17.76 9.10 -5.05
C VAL A 86 18.15 9.48 -6.48
N SER A 87 19.30 9.01 -6.98
CA SER A 87 19.73 9.23 -8.36
C SER A 87 18.81 8.53 -9.36
N MET A 88 18.39 7.30 -9.07
CA MET A 88 17.43 6.57 -9.90
C MET A 88 16.08 7.29 -9.94
N LEU A 89 15.57 7.74 -8.80
CA LEU A 89 14.32 8.50 -8.72
C LEU A 89 14.40 9.80 -9.53
N LYS A 90 15.51 10.55 -9.44
CA LYS A 90 15.72 11.75 -10.26
C LYS A 90 15.69 11.46 -11.75
N LYS A 91 16.29 10.35 -12.20
CA LYS A 91 16.24 9.93 -13.61
C LYS A 91 14.81 9.61 -14.04
N LEU A 92 14.04 8.91 -13.20
CA LEU A 92 12.64 8.61 -13.47
C LEU A 92 11.79 9.89 -13.57
N VAL A 93 12.05 10.89 -12.72
CA VAL A 93 11.36 12.19 -12.81
C VAL A 93 11.62 12.89 -14.13
N VAL A 94 12.87 12.84 -14.63
CA VAL A 94 13.20 13.43 -15.94
C VAL A 94 12.52 12.67 -17.07
N GLU A 95 12.51 11.34 -17.03
CA GLU A 95 11.91 10.49 -18.07
C GLU A 95 10.39 10.61 -18.15
N PHE A 96 9.72 10.81 -17.02
CA PHE A 96 8.27 10.92 -16.92
C PHE A 96 7.79 12.37 -16.74
N LYS A 97 8.61 13.34 -17.17
CA LYS A 97 8.34 14.76 -16.95
C LYS A 97 6.96 15.19 -17.49
N ASP A 98 6.62 14.79 -18.71
CA ASP A 98 5.37 15.20 -19.35
C ASP A 98 4.14 14.65 -18.60
N GLU A 99 4.21 13.40 -18.13
CA GLU A 99 3.14 12.81 -17.33
C GLU A 99 3.05 13.42 -15.94
N LEU A 100 4.18 13.75 -15.30
CA LEU A 100 4.21 14.41 -13.99
C LEU A 100 3.68 15.85 -14.06
N ASP A 101 4.05 16.61 -15.09
CA ASP A 101 3.52 17.95 -15.34
C ASP A 101 2.00 17.91 -15.54
N ALA A 102 1.49 16.90 -16.26
CA ALA A 102 0.05 16.68 -16.44
C ALA A 102 -0.69 16.33 -15.13
N LEU A 103 0.03 15.78 -14.14
CA LEU A 103 -0.48 15.52 -12.79
C LEU A 103 -0.36 16.74 -11.86
N GLY A 104 0.34 17.80 -12.28
CA GLY A 104 0.58 19.00 -11.48
C GLY A 104 1.60 18.80 -10.36
N VAL A 105 2.55 17.87 -10.55
CA VAL A 105 3.59 17.49 -9.58
C VAL A 105 4.93 18.13 -9.93
#